data_AF-A0A510WEL0-F1
#
_entry.id   AF-A0A510WEL0-F1
#
_cell.length_a   1.000
_cell.length_b   1.000
_cell.length_c   1.000
_cell.angle_alpha   90.00
_cell.angle_beta   90.00
_cell.angle_gamma   90.00
#
_symmetry.space_group_name_H-M   'P 1'
#
loop_
_entity.id
_entity.type
_entity.pdbx_description
1 polymer ?
#
loop_
_entity_poly.entity_id
_entity_poly.type
_entity_poly.pdbx_seq_one_letter_code
_entity_poly.pdbx_strand_id
1 'polypeptide(L)'
;MEQPNNTTHFNCLTVILSSKEKQQQLLNEWKENLLLDDSPNYTIVQKNWPVFPYLKLKDHVYLDISSKDIKSTSSAYQSQLKLDSSWEKQSADDLSLLEKIKLQLLHSLLAKRTQIIVEDAFDDLTIAETQELLDILCLLARQKNQTILLFTNNTTIAHSPYIDHLEDAS
;
A
#
# COMPACT_ATOMS: atom_id res chain seq x y z
N MET A 1 -20.44 -31.14 7.16
CA MET A 1 -20.47 -29.67 7.18
C MET A 1 -19.03 -29.21 7.14
N GLU A 2 -18.50 -29.06 5.94
CA GLU A 2 -17.12 -28.60 5.73
C GLU A 2 -17.14 -27.08 5.73
N GLN A 3 -16.43 -26.48 6.70
CA GLN A 3 -16.14 -25.06 6.70
C GLN A 3 -15.09 -24.79 5.62
N PRO A 4 -15.30 -23.87 4.67
CA PRO A 4 -14.21 -23.46 3.79
C PRO A 4 -13.23 -22.64 4.62
N ASN A 5 -12.11 -23.26 4.99
CA ASN A 5 -10.90 -22.58 5.46
C ASN A 5 -10.34 -21.74 4.31
N ASN A 6 -10.92 -20.56 4.05
CA ASN A 6 -10.32 -19.53 3.23
C ASN A 6 -9.53 -18.55 4.11
N THR A 7 -8.56 -19.07 4.85
CA THR A 7 -7.44 -18.25 5.30
C THR A 7 -6.39 -18.33 4.20
N THR A 8 -6.54 -17.51 3.16
CA THR A 8 -5.47 -17.25 2.19
C THR A 8 -4.31 -16.65 2.98
N HIS A 9 -3.31 -17.49 3.25
CA HIS A 9 -2.10 -17.10 3.96
C HIS A 9 -1.23 -16.35 2.95
N PHE A 10 -1.48 -15.06 2.78
CA PHE A 10 -0.81 -14.24 1.78
C PHE A 10 0.62 -13.88 2.23
N ASN A 11 1.56 -14.84 2.17
CA ASN A 11 2.96 -14.60 2.50
C ASN A 11 3.76 -13.95 1.33
N CYS A 12 3.07 -13.26 0.42
CA CYS A 12 3.53 -13.04 -0.96
C CYS A 12 2.88 -11.81 -1.61
N LEU A 13 3.55 -11.23 -2.61
CA LEU A 13 2.99 -10.16 -3.43
C LEU A 13 1.99 -10.78 -4.42
N THR A 14 0.70 -10.60 -4.12
CA THR A 14 -0.41 -11.12 -4.93
C THR A 14 -0.97 -10.00 -5.81
N VAL A 15 -1.22 -10.30 -7.08
CA VAL A 15 -1.86 -9.36 -8.00
C VAL A 15 -3.24 -9.86 -8.40
N ILE A 16 -4.22 -8.97 -8.40
CA ILE A 16 -5.56 -9.21 -8.93
C ILE A 16 -5.66 -8.54 -10.30
N LEU A 17 -5.64 -9.35 -11.34
CA LEU A 17 -5.88 -8.88 -12.71
C LEU A 17 -7.38 -8.70 -12.92
N SER A 18 -7.81 -7.46 -13.13
CA SER A 18 -9.23 -7.12 -13.20
C SER A 18 -9.51 -5.82 -13.94
N SER A 19 -10.75 -5.64 -14.40
CA SER A 19 -11.18 -4.37 -15.00
C SER A 19 -11.25 -3.26 -13.97
N LYS A 20 -11.03 -2.00 -14.38
CA LYS A 20 -11.09 -0.83 -13.48
C LYS A 20 -12.42 -0.72 -12.74
N GLU A 21 -13.53 -1.07 -13.39
CA GLU A 21 -14.87 -1.06 -12.77
C GLU A 21 -14.95 -2.04 -11.60
N LYS A 22 -14.44 -3.27 -11.77
CA LYS A 22 -14.44 -4.29 -10.72
C LYS A 22 -13.48 -3.93 -9.59
N GLN A 23 -12.32 -3.37 -9.90
CA GLN A 23 -11.39 -2.84 -8.89
C GLN A 23 -12.06 -1.78 -8.02
N GLN A 24 -12.76 -0.81 -8.63
CA GLN A 24 -13.45 0.24 -7.89
C GLN A 24 -14.55 -0.32 -6.99
N GLN A 25 -15.31 -1.31 -7.47
CA GLN A 25 -16.33 -1.96 -6.65
C GLN A 25 -15.70 -2.62 -5.41
N LEU A 26 -14.68 -3.46 -5.59
CA LEU A 26 -13.99 -4.14 -4.48
C LEU A 26 -13.35 -3.15 -3.51
N LEU A 27 -12.69 -2.11 -4.02
CA LEU A 27 -12.08 -1.07 -3.18
C LEU A 27 -13.12 -0.31 -2.37
N ASN A 28 -14.31 -0.04 -2.91
CA ASN A 28 -15.38 0.63 -2.17
C ASN A 28 -15.93 -0.27 -1.06
N GLU A 29 -16.21 -1.54 -1.37
CA GLU A 29 -16.66 -2.53 -0.37
C GLU A 29 -15.63 -2.66 0.77
N TRP A 30 -14.34 -2.72 0.46
CA TRP A 30 -13.29 -2.82 1.48
C TRP A 30 -13.06 -1.55 2.27
N LYS A 31 -13.28 -0.38 1.68
CA LYS A 31 -13.27 0.91 2.41
C LYS A 31 -14.43 0.98 3.38
N GLU A 32 -15.62 0.57 2.98
CA GLU A 32 -16.79 0.53 3.86
C GLU A 32 -16.55 -0.40 5.05
N ASN A 33 -16.02 -1.60 4.81
CA ASN A 33 -15.66 -2.53 5.88
C ASN A 33 -14.57 -1.98 6.81
N LEU A 34 -13.61 -1.20 6.30
CA LEU A 34 -12.56 -0.58 7.10
C LEU A 34 -13.13 0.41 8.12
N LEU A 35 -14.20 1.13 7.76
CA LEU A 35 -14.87 2.08 8.65
C LEU A 35 -15.66 1.40 9.77
N LEU A 36 -15.95 0.12 9.62
CA LEU A 36 -16.73 -0.68 10.58
C LEU A 36 -15.83 -1.47 11.54
N ASP A 37 -14.54 -1.57 11.28
CA ASP A 37 -13.57 -2.30 12.10
C ASP A 37 -12.84 -1.35 13.07
N ASP A 38 -12.86 -1.67 14.36
CA ASP A 38 -12.18 -0.88 15.41
C ASP A 38 -10.65 -1.07 15.37
N SER A 39 -10.15 -2.14 14.75
CA SER A 39 -8.71 -2.44 14.69
C SER A 39 -8.30 -3.12 13.38
N PRO A 40 -8.43 -2.42 12.23
CA PRO A 40 -8.24 -3.05 10.94
C PRO A 40 -6.80 -3.53 10.75
N ASN A 41 -6.60 -4.79 10.42
CA ASN A 41 -5.25 -5.32 10.20
C ASN A 41 -4.68 -4.96 8.82
N TYR A 42 -5.43 -4.19 8.02
CA TYR A 42 -5.06 -3.80 6.66
C TYR A 42 -5.02 -2.29 6.44
N THR A 43 -4.29 -1.86 5.40
CA THR A 43 -4.30 -0.48 4.89
C THR A 43 -4.53 -0.50 3.39
N ILE A 44 -5.34 0.44 2.91
CA ILE A 44 -5.56 0.66 1.49
C ILE A 44 -4.70 1.84 1.06
N VAL A 45 -3.70 1.57 0.22
CA VAL A 45 -2.89 2.58 -0.45
C VAL A 45 -3.63 3.05 -1.68
N GLN A 46 -4.02 4.32 -1.65
CA GLN A 46 -4.88 4.92 -2.65
C GLN A 46 -4.07 5.78 -3.62
N LYS A 47 -4.46 5.76 -4.89
CA LYS A 47 -3.92 6.68 -5.90
C LYS A 47 -4.21 8.13 -5.51
N ASN A 48 -5.48 8.39 -5.15
CA ASN A 48 -5.95 9.69 -4.68
C ASN A 48 -5.95 9.71 -3.16
N TRP A 49 -4.80 10.00 -2.55
CA TRP A 49 -4.66 10.03 -1.10
C TRP A 49 -5.40 11.22 -0.49
N PRO A 50 -6.46 11.01 0.32
CA PRO A 50 -7.17 12.11 0.96
C PRO A 50 -6.31 12.67 2.10
N VAL A 51 -5.77 13.88 1.90
CA VAL A 51 -4.99 14.58 2.92
C VAL A 51 -5.87 15.59 3.64
N PHE A 52 -5.73 15.70 4.96
CA PHE A 52 -6.44 16.70 5.74
C PHE A 52 -5.84 18.09 5.50
N PRO A 53 -6.61 19.06 4.96
CA PRO A 53 -6.07 20.37 4.54
C PRO A 53 -5.41 21.18 5.65
N TYR A 54 -5.79 20.93 6.91
CA TYR A 54 -5.30 21.64 8.09
C TYR A 54 -4.13 20.93 8.79
N LEU A 55 -3.75 19.74 8.32
CA LEU A 55 -2.71 18.93 8.94
C LEU A 55 -1.43 19.01 8.13
N LYS A 56 -0.29 19.14 8.80
CA LYS A 56 1.01 19.05 8.12
C LYS A 56 1.21 17.63 7.62
N LEU A 57 1.91 17.48 6.50
CA LEU A 57 2.20 16.17 5.90
C LEU A 57 2.82 15.18 6.90
N LYS A 58 3.78 15.63 7.70
CA LYS A 58 4.40 14.82 8.77
C LYS A 58 3.37 14.30 9.77
N ASP A 59 2.51 15.18 10.25
CA ASP A 59 1.49 14.86 11.25
C ASP A 59 0.40 13.96 10.65
N HIS A 60 0.14 14.09 9.34
CA HIS A 60 -0.75 13.20 8.59
C HIS A 60 -0.19 11.79 8.44
N VAL A 61 1.09 11.65 8.10
CA VAL A 61 1.76 10.34 8.00
C VAL A 61 1.87 9.65 9.36
N TYR A 62 2.11 10.41 10.43
CA TYR A 62 2.24 9.87 11.78
C TYR A 62 0.93 9.85 12.56
N LEU A 63 -0.21 10.07 11.90
CA LEU A 63 -1.51 10.00 12.53
C LEU A 63 -1.71 8.63 13.19
N ASP A 64 -2.20 8.61 14.43
CA ASP A 64 -2.41 7.36 15.20
C ASP A 64 -1.15 6.48 15.40
N ILE A 65 0.06 7.02 15.16
CA ILE A 65 1.32 6.31 15.41
C ILE A 65 1.91 6.73 16.76
N SER A 66 2.30 5.74 17.57
CA SER A 66 2.97 6.02 18.84
C SER A 66 4.34 6.68 18.64
N SER A 67 4.68 7.68 19.44
CA SER A 67 6.00 8.34 19.36
C SER A 67 7.17 7.39 19.62
N LYS A 68 6.92 6.26 20.31
CA LYS A 68 7.90 5.20 20.52
C LYS A 68 8.22 4.51 19.20
N ASP A 69 7.20 4.11 18.45
CA ASP A 69 7.36 3.42 17.16
C ASP A 69 8.05 4.33 16.14
N ILE A 70 7.66 5.61 16.06
CA ILE A 70 8.32 6.61 15.20
C ILE A 70 9.83 6.67 15.48
N LYS A 71 10.23 6.75 16.76
CA LYS A 71 11.66 6.86 17.10
C LYS A 71 12.43 5.57 16.85
N SER A 72 11.80 4.41 17.04
CA SER A 72 12.49 3.12 16.94
C SER A 72 12.66 2.59 15.52
N THR A 73 11.67 2.79 14.65
CA THR A 73 11.61 2.09 13.34
C THR A 73 11.50 3.01 12.13
N SER A 74 11.17 4.30 12.31
CA SER A 74 10.95 5.23 11.19
C SER A 74 12.15 5.32 10.25
N SER A 75 13.38 5.46 10.77
CA SER A 75 14.58 5.55 9.92
C SER A 75 14.79 4.30 9.06
N ALA A 76 14.51 3.11 9.60
CA ALA A 76 14.66 1.86 8.87
C ALA A 76 13.63 1.76 7.74
N TYR A 77 12.36 2.08 8.01
CA TYR A 77 11.30 2.07 6.99
C TYR A 77 11.50 3.16 5.94
N GLN A 78 11.94 4.36 6.32
CA GLN A 78 12.26 5.42 5.35
C GLN A 78 13.37 4.99 4.38
N SER A 79 14.43 4.32 4.89
CA SER A 79 15.47 3.77 4.03
C SER A 79 14.95 2.66 3.11
N GLN A 80 14.09 1.76 3.59
CA GLN A 80 13.48 0.71 2.77
C GLN A 80 12.61 1.29 1.64
N LEU A 81 11.87 2.36 1.94
CA LEU A 81 10.97 3.03 0.98
C LEU A 81 11.69 4.04 0.08
N LYS A 82 13.01 4.19 0.22
CA LYS A 82 13.83 5.17 -0.53
C LYS A 82 13.20 6.58 -0.46
N LEU A 83 12.77 6.99 0.73
CA LEU A 83 12.18 8.30 0.98
C LEU A 83 13.27 9.35 1.22
N ASP A 84 13.12 10.53 0.62
CA ASP A 84 14.03 11.65 0.86
C ASP A 84 13.81 12.25 2.26
N SER A 85 14.88 12.51 3.00
CA SER A 85 14.82 13.06 4.36
C SER A 85 14.07 14.39 4.51
N SER A 86 13.81 15.11 3.42
CA SER A 86 13.12 16.39 3.40
C SER A 86 11.59 16.29 3.32
N TRP A 87 11.02 15.08 3.12
CA TRP A 87 9.58 14.89 2.94
C TRP A 87 8.74 15.49 4.07
N GLU A 88 9.25 15.47 5.31
CA GLU A 88 8.54 16.01 6.49
C GLU A 88 8.24 17.52 6.40
N LYS A 89 8.93 18.25 5.51
CA LYS A 89 8.77 19.70 5.32
C LYS A 89 7.95 20.06 4.08
N GLN A 90 7.61 19.07 3.24
CA GLN A 90 6.87 19.31 2.00
C GLN A 90 5.36 19.49 2.26
N SER A 91 4.69 20.17 1.33
CA SER A 91 3.23 20.13 1.24
C SER A 91 2.79 18.84 0.57
N ALA A 92 1.62 18.32 0.92
CA ALA A 92 1.03 17.17 0.25
C ALA A 92 0.73 17.43 -1.25
N ASP A 93 0.53 18.70 -1.61
CA ASP A 93 0.26 19.13 -2.99
C ASP A 93 1.52 19.05 -3.87
N ASP A 94 2.71 19.16 -3.27
CA ASP A 94 3.99 19.14 -3.98
C ASP A 94 4.51 17.71 -4.22
N LEU A 95 3.88 16.71 -3.60
CA LEU A 95 4.29 15.32 -3.73
C LEU A 95 3.87 14.71 -5.07
N SER A 96 4.80 14.03 -5.70
CA SER A 96 4.52 13.09 -6.79
C SER A 96 3.62 11.94 -6.32
N LEU A 97 2.99 11.25 -7.29
CA LEU A 97 2.17 10.09 -6.99
C LEU A 97 2.97 8.98 -6.28
N LEU A 98 4.20 8.71 -6.74
CA LEU A 98 5.06 7.71 -6.12
C LEU A 98 5.40 8.09 -4.67
N GLU A 99 5.69 9.35 -4.38
CA GLU A 99 5.95 9.82 -3.00
C GLU A 99 4.71 9.64 -2.11
N LYS A 100 3.51 9.97 -2.61
CA LYS A 100 2.25 9.74 -1.87
C LYS A 100 2.05 8.26 -1.56
N ILE A 101 2.33 7.37 -2.51
CA ILE A 101 2.27 5.91 -2.31
C ILE A 101 3.28 5.47 -1.24
N LYS A 102 4.54 5.91 -1.34
CA LYS A 102 5.58 5.59 -0.36
C LYS A 102 5.23 6.07 1.05
N LEU A 103 4.66 7.26 1.20
CA LEU A 103 4.26 7.79 2.51
C LEU A 103 3.07 7.02 3.11
N GLN A 104 2.12 6.57 2.29
CA GLN A 104 1.05 5.67 2.75
C GLN A 104 1.60 4.31 3.19
N LEU A 105 2.59 3.76 2.46
CA LEU A 105 3.30 2.55 2.88
C LEU A 105 4.06 2.77 4.20
N LEU A 106 4.74 3.91 4.36
CA LEU A 106 5.43 4.26 5.62
C LEU A 106 4.46 4.26 6.80
N HIS A 107 3.31 4.92 6.63
CA HIS A 107 2.26 4.94 7.63
C HIS A 107 1.81 3.51 7.99
N SER A 108 1.51 2.67 6.99
CA SER A 108 1.11 1.27 7.18
C SER A 108 2.14 0.46 7.99
N LEU A 109 3.42 0.60 7.67
CA LEU A 109 4.52 -0.09 8.36
C LEU A 109 4.65 0.38 9.81
N LEU A 110 4.55 1.69 10.05
CA LEU A 110 4.60 2.26 11.41
C LEU A 110 3.38 1.86 12.25
N ALA A 111 2.21 1.78 11.63
CA ALA A 111 0.98 1.30 12.24
C ALA A 111 0.97 -0.23 12.46
N LYS A 112 2.03 -0.94 12.05
CA LYS A 112 2.18 -2.40 12.16
C LYS A 112 1.03 -3.17 11.51
N ARG A 113 0.41 -2.58 10.49
CA ARG A 113 -0.58 -3.27 9.65
C ARG A 113 0.16 -4.36 8.91
N THR A 114 -0.43 -5.53 8.80
CA THR A 114 0.22 -6.69 8.16
C THR A 114 -0.31 -6.95 6.76
N GLN A 115 -1.41 -6.31 6.37
CA GLN A 115 -2.01 -6.43 5.05
C GLN A 115 -2.04 -5.06 4.37
N ILE A 116 -1.58 -5.00 3.13
CA ILE A 116 -1.53 -3.77 2.35
C ILE A 116 -2.23 -4.04 1.02
N ILE A 117 -3.29 -3.30 0.76
CA ILE A 117 -4.00 -3.31 -0.52
C ILE A 117 -3.55 -2.09 -1.30
N VAL A 118 -3.07 -2.28 -2.52
CA VAL A 118 -2.58 -1.19 -3.39
C VAL A 118 -3.54 -1.03 -4.55
N GLU A 119 -4.18 0.15 -4.61
CA GLU A 119 -4.99 0.58 -5.75
C GLU A 119 -4.13 0.70 -7.01
N ASP A 120 -4.70 0.38 -8.17
CA ASP A 120 -4.01 0.49 -9.46
C ASP A 120 -3.65 1.96 -9.73
N ALA A 121 -2.35 2.26 -9.63
CA ALA A 121 -1.77 3.58 -9.86
C ALA A 121 -0.81 3.58 -11.05
N PHE A 122 -0.62 2.43 -11.72
CA PHE A 122 0.47 2.25 -12.69
C PHE A 122 0.26 3.01 -14.00
N ASP A 123 -0.99 3.33 -14.34
CA ASP A 123 -1.32 4.13 -15.53
C ASP A 123 -0.77 5.56 -15.47
N ASP A 124 -0.48 6.08 -14.27
CA ASP A 124 0.00 7.45 -14.05
C ASP A 124 1.45 7.51 -13.57
N LEU A 125 2.10 6.36 -13.47
CA LEU A 125 3.52 6.24 -13.14
C LEU A 125 4.34 6.07 -14.42
N THR A 126 5.52 6.66 -14.45
CA THR A 126 6.52 6.34 -15.47
C THR A 126 7.01 4.90 -15.31
N ILE A 127 7.69 4.38 -16.35
CA ILE A 127 8.28 3.03 -16.29
C ILE A 127 9.28 2.91 -15.13
N ALA A 128 10.08 3.95 -14.89
CA ALA A 128 11.05 3.96 -13.79
C ALA A 128 10.36 3.93 -12.42
N GLU A 129 9.32 4.74 -12.23
CA GLU A 129 8.54 4.76 -10.99
C GLU A 129 7.77 3.46 -10.76
N THR A 130 7.25 2.85 -11.84
CA THR A 130 6.59 1.54 -11.79
C THR A 130 7.56 0.46 -11.31
N GLN A 131 8.76 0.41 -11.90
CA GLN A 131 9.80 -0.53 -11.49
C GLN A 131 10.23 -0.31 -10.04
N GLU A 132 10.37 0.95 -9.64
CA GLU A 132 10.71 1.29 -8.25
C GLU A 132 9.62 0.87 -7.27
N LEU A 133 8.34 1.14 -7.59
CA LEU A 133 7.23 0.73 -6.75
C LEU A 133 7.16 -0.80 -6.62
N LEU A 134 7.27 -1.53 -7.73
CA LEU A 134 7.25 -3.00 -7.70
C LEU A 134 8.42 -3.59 -6.91
N ASP A 135 9.63 -3.01 -7.02
CA ASP A 135 10.80 -3.37 -6.21
C ASP A 135 10.53 -3.19 -4.71
N ILE A 136 9.95 -2.04 -4.34
CA ILE A 136 9.56 -1.76 -2.94
C ILE A 136 8.52 -2.76 -2.44
N LEU A 137 7.43 -2.98 -3.19
CA LEU A 137 6.37 -3.90 -2.77
C LEU A 137 6.91 -5.33 -2.63
N CYS A 138 7.73 -5.79 -3.58
CA CYS A 138 8.36 -7.11 -3.51
C CYS A 138 9.27 -7.24 -2.28
N LEU A 139 10.08 -6.21 -1.99
CA LEU A 139 10.95 -6.17 -0.81
C LEU A 139 10.13 -6.26 0.49
N LEU A 140 9.04 -5.50 0.60
CA LEU A 140 8.18 -5.49 1.79
C LEU A 140 7.50 -6.85 1.99
N ALA A 141 6.98 -7.47 0.93
CA ALA A 141 6.37 -8.80 0.99
C ALA A 141 7.38 -9.88 1.44
N ARG A 142 8.60 -9.85 0.88
CA ARG A 142 9.66 -10.85 1.17
C ARG A 142 10.19 -10.81 2.59
N GLN A 143 10.08 -9.67 3.28
CA GLN A 143 10.46 -9.58 4.70
C GLN A 143 9.48 -10.30 5.64
N LYS A 144 8.43 -10.95 5.09
CA LYS A 144 7.46 -11.83 5.79
C LYS A 144 6.64 -11.18 6.90
N ASN A 145 6.61 -9.84 6.93
CA ASN A 145 5.78 -9.07 7.85
C ASN A 145 4.59 -8.40 7.15
N GLN A 146 4.54 -8.49 5.82
CA GLN A 146 3.53 -7.82 4.99
C GLN A 146 2.97 -8.76 3.95
N THR A 147 1.65 -8.88 3.94
CA THR A 147 0.83 -9.36 2.84
C THR A 147 0.53 -8.19 1.93
N ILE A 148 0.79 -8.30 0.63
CA ILE A 148 0.48 -7.22 -0.31
C ILE A 148 -0.43 -7.74 -1.42
N LEU A 149 -1.55 -7.05 -1.58
CA LEU A 149 -2.52 -7.29 -2.64
C LEU A 149 -2.54 -6.10 -3.58
N LEU A 150 -2.21 -6.32 -4.84
CA LEU A 150 -2.07 -5.30 -5.86
C LEU A 150 -3.19 -5.43 -6.89
N PHE A 151 -3.93 -4.36 -7.15
CA PHE A 151 -4.82 -4.32 -8.30
C PHE A 151 -4.06 -3.87 -9.54
N THR A 152 -4.30 -4.54 -10.67
CA THR A 152 -3.89 -4.00 -11.96
C THR A 152 -4.80 -4.47 -13.09
N ASN A 153 -4.95 -3.65 -14.12
CA ASN A 153 -5.49 -4.08 -15.41
C ASN A 153 -4.37 -4.45 -16.41
N ASN A 154 -3.11 -4.23 -16.06
CA ASN A 154 -1.96 -4.40 -16.94
C ASN A 154 -1.39 -5.81 -16.82
N THR A 155 -1.57 -6.60 -17.87
CA THR A 155 -1.08 -7.98 -17.94
C THR A 155 0.44 -8.09 -17.77
N THR A 156 1.20 -7.08 -18.19
CA THR A 156 2.67 -7.08 -18.08
C THR A 156 3.12 -6.96 -16.62
N ILE A 157 2.43 -6.13 -15.84
CA ILE A 157 2.68 -5.98 -14.40
C ILE A 157 2.27 -7.26 -13.68
N ALA A 158 1.10 -7.79 -14.04
CA ALA A 158 0.54 -9.00 -13.44
C ALA A 158 1.44 -10.24 -13.61
N HIS A 159 2.17 -10.34 -14.72
CA HIS A 159 3.11 -11.43 -15.00
C HIS A 159 4.58 -11.04 -14.76
N SER A 160 4.83 -9.91 -14.10
CA SER A 160 6.19 -9.44 -13.86
C SER A 160 6.91 -10.33 -12.83
N PRO A 161 8.25 -10.41 -12.85
CA PRO A 161 9.02 -11.26 -11.94
C PRO A 161 8.96 -10.81 -10.47
N TYR A 162 8.31 -9.68 -10.18
CA TYR A 162 8.07 -9.19 -8.83
C TYR A 162 6.88 -9.89 -8.17
N ILE A 163 5.93 -10.37 -8.96
CA ILE A 163 4.67 -10.96 -8.50
C ILE A 163 4.89 -12.43 -8.17
N ASP A 164 4.45 -12.84 -6.98
CA ASP A 164 4.52 -14.22 -6.53
C ASP A 164 3.26 -15.01 -6.93
N HIS A 165 2.08 -14.36 -6.90
CA HIS A 165 0.80 -14.99 -7.23
C HIS A 165 -0.09 -14.07 -8.07
N LEU A 166 -0.76 -14.67 -9.05
CA LEU A 166 -1.76 -14.04 -9.90
C LEU A 166 -3.13 -14.64 -9.58
N GLU A 167 -4.09 -13.77 -9.26
CA GLU A 167 -5.50 -14.12 -9.17
C GLU A 167 -6.28 -13.38 -10.26
N ASP A 168 -7.12 -14.11 -10.98
CA ASP A 168 -8.09 -13.52 -11.89
C ASP A 168 -9.34 -13.16 -11.10
N ALA A 169 -9.78 -11.90 -11.17
CA ALA A 169 -11.07 -11.53 -10.64
C ALA A 169 -12.17 -12.02 -11.61
N SER A 170 -12.49 -13.31 -11.55
CA SER A 170 -13.65 -13.92 -12.22
C SER A 170 -14.95 -13.34 -11.68
#